data_AF-A0A5C3LG89-F1
#
_entry.id   AF-A0A5C3LG89-F1
#
_cell.length_a   1.000
_cell.length_b   1.000
_cell.length_c   1.000
_cell.angle_alpha   90.00
_cell.angle_beta   90.00
_cell.angle_gamma   90.00
#
_symmetry.space_group_name_H-M   'P 1'
#
loop_
_entity.id
_entity.type
_entity.pdbx_description
1 polymer ?
#
loop_
_entity_poly.entity_id
_entity_poly.type
_entity_poly.pdbx_seq_one_letter_code
_entity_poly.pdbx_strand_id
1 'polypeptide(L)'
;MIPAQPYLPWKVSITILHVVAASSSVLRFEYRRRTHRLWWDDYAAILSAVIECCPIALIWLRIRRFDDSEHSRHLKIAFTHMSSASFGSIIWWSRISLALALIRITPVWSKVRPWIIGFTCGFILNWIALVLGMGITCAVNTAWQHVKADILICRPSYGVVLGSLSTNLIGDILLAGFSLYRLWYIKLRPAQRRLVLLVFSTSVLTLIASVGVGIISYGRVAEGPGALLVWVMAINIEVSNTICVI
;
A
#
# COMPACT_ATOMS: atom_id res chain seq x y z
N MET A 1 -13.74 19.06 15.59
CA MET A 1 -14.67 17.91 15.62
C MET A 1 -15.22 17.67 14.23
N ILE A 2 -14.95 16.51 13.62
CA ILE A 2 -15.36 16.22 12.23
C ILE A 2 -16.81 15.71 12.22
N PRO A 3 -17.74 16.36 11.49
CA PRO A 3 -19.14 15.94 11.44
C PRO A 3 -19.31 14.62 10.66
N ALA A 4 -20.43 13.92 10.88
CA ALA A 4 -20.77 12.74 10.09
C ALA A 4 -20.89 13.09 8.60
N GLN A 5 -20.27 12.29 7.75
CA GLN A 5 -20.23 12.51 6.30
C GLN A 5 -21.07 11.45 5.58
N PRO A 6 -21.69 11.78 4.43
CA PRO A 6 -22.42 10.79 3.64
C PRO A 6 -21.44 9.77 3.02
N TYR A 7 -21.66 8.48 3.26
CA TYR A 7 -20.73 7.43 2.79
C TYR A 7 -20.73 7.22 1.26
N LEU A 8 -21.83 7.55 0.57
CA LEU A 8 -22.01 7.20 -0.84
C LEU A 8 -21.05 7.97 -1.78
N PRO A 9 -20.92 9.31 -1.72
CA PRO A 9 -19.97 10.04 -2.56
C PRO A 9 -18.54 9.53 -2.40
N TRP A 10 -18.15 9.23 -1.16
CA TRP A 10 -16.83 8.71 -0.83
C TRP A 10 -16.56 7.33 -1.43
N LYS A 11 -17.52 6.41 -1.36
CA LYS A 11 -17.40 5.09 -2.02
C LYS A 11 -17.15 5.24 -3.51
N VAL A 12 -17.93 6.12 -4.16
CA VAL A 12 -17.84 6.34 -5.61
C VAL A 12 -16.47 6.92 -5.96
N SER A 13 -16.03 7.98 -5.28
CA SER A 13 -14.73 8.62 -5.53
C SER A 13 -13.56 7.64 -5.35
N ILE A 14 -13.56 6.86 -4.27
CA ILE A 14 -12.48 5.89 -4.01
C ILE A 14 -12.50 4.75 -5.04
N THR A 15 -13.69 4.27 -5.41
CA THR A 15 -13.81 3.22 -6.45
C THR A 15 -13.27 3.70 -7.78
N ILE A 16 -13.59 4.93 -8.19
CA ILE A 16 -13.04 5.53 -9.41
C ILE A 16 -11.52 5.58 -9.35
N LEU A 17 -10.96 6.02 -8.21
CA LEU A 17 -9.52 6.12 -8.04
C LEU A 17 -8.82 4.76 -8.20
N HIS A 18 -9.35 3.71 -7.57
CA HIS A 18 -8.83 2.35 -7.71
C HIS A 18 -8.99 1.79 -9.13
N VAL A 19 -10.12 2.05 -9.80
CA VAL A 19 -10.32 1.59 -11.18
C VAL A 19 -9.32 2.25 -12.12
N VAL A 20 -9.06 3.55 -11.94
CA VAL A 20 -8.04 4.26 -12.71
C VAL A 20 -6.65 3.67 -12.45
N ALA A 21 -6.28 3.44 -11.19
CA ALA A 21 -4.98 2.86 -10.82
C ALA A 21 -4.79 1.41 -11.33
N ALA A 22 -5.82 0.56 -11.22
CA ALA A 22 -5.80 -0.79 -11.75
C ALA A 22 -5.69 -0.77 -13.29
N SER A 23 -6.45 0.11 -13.95
CA SER A 23 -6.43 0.22 -15.41
C SER A 23 -5.07 0.68 -15.95
N SER A 24 -4.40 1.65 -15.30
CA SER A 24 -3.08 2.11 -15.71
C SER A 24 -2.04 0.99 -15.61
N SER A 25 -2.11 0.20 -14.55
CA SER A 25 -1.24 -0.96 -14.32
C SER A 25 -1.43 -2.04 -15.39
N VAL A 26 -2.69 -2.36 -15.72
CA VAL A 26 -3.02 -3.36 -16.76
C VAL A 26 -2.57 -2.90 -18.14
N LEU A 27 -2.83 -1.64 -18.51
CA LEU A 27 -2.41 -1.07 -19.79
C LEU A 27 -0.89 -1.12 -19.94
N ARG A 28 -0.16 -0.79 -18.88
CA ARG A 28 1.30 -0.87 -18.85
C ARG A 28 1.80 -2.29 -19.02
N PHE A 29 1.19 -3.25 -18.32
CA PHE A 29 1.53 -4.66 -18.45
C PHE A 29 1.32 -5.15 -19.88
N GLU A 30 0.16 -4.88 -20.47
CA GLU A 30 -0.15 -5.29 -21.85
C GLU A 30 0.80 -4.65 -22.87
N TYR A 31 1.15 -3.37 -22.70
CA TYR A 31 2.15 -2.71 -23.54
C TYR A 31 3.53 -3.40 -23.44
N ARG A 32 3.96 -3.78 -22.24
CA ARG A 32 5.25 -4.46 -22.00
C ARG A 32 5.26 -5.91 -22.44
N ARG A 33 4.12 -6.59 -22.30
CA ARG A 33 3.88 -7.94 -22.82
C ARG A 33 4.00 -7.95 -24.35
N ARG A 34 3.34 -7.02 -25.04
CA ARG A 34 3.42 -6.88 -26.51
C ARG A 34 4.82 -6.53 -27.00
N THR A 35 5.60 -5.80 -26.21
CA THR A 35 7.00 -5.46 -26.55
C THR A 35 8.01 -6.51 -26.10
N HIS A 36 7.57 -7.67 -25.59
CA HIS A 36 8.40 -8.79 -25.11
C HIS A 36 9.47 -8.38 -24.08
N ARG A 37 9.18 -7.37 -23.26
CA ARG A 37 10.11 -6.82 -22.25
C ARG A 37 9.72 -7.15 -20.81
N LEU A 38 8.97 -8.23 -20.63
CA LEU A 38 8.51 -8.72 -19.33
C LEU A 38 9.68 -9.09 -18.42
N TRP A 39 9.56 -8.71 -17.16
CA TRP A 39 10.54 -9.02 -16.14
C TRP A 39 9.86 -9.22 -14.78
N TRP A 40 10.63 -9.64 -13.77
CA TRP A 40 10.11 -9.86 -12.42
C TRP A 40 9.44 -8.62 -11.80
N ASP A 41 9.83 -7.40 -12.21
CA ASP A 41 9.18 -6.15 -11.79
C ASP A 41 7.71 -6.09 -12.23
N ASP A 42 7.41 -6.57 -13.44
CA ASP A 42 6.07 -6.52 -14.02
C ASP A 42 5.14 -7.54 -13.32
N TYR A 43 5.64 -8.72 -12.93
CA TYR A 43 4.84 -9.71 -12.19
C TYR A 43 4.45 -9.22 -10.79
N ALA A 44 5.39 -8.58 -10.08
CA ALA A 44 5.10 -7.97 -8.77
C ALA A 44 4.07 -6.84 -8.88
N ALA A 45 4.12 -6.04 -9.96
CA ALA A 45 3.15 -4.99 -10.24
C ALA A 45 1.74 -5.55 -10.53
N ILE A 46 1.63 -6.60 -11.35
CA ILE A 46 0.34 -7.26 -11.63
C ILE A 46 -0.25 -7.85 -10.36
N LEU A 47 0.56 -8.50 -9.54
CA LEU A 47 0.09 -9.07 -8.28
C LEU A 47 -0.53 -7.99 -7.39
N SER A 48 0.12 -6.82 -7.31
CA SER A 48 -0.44 -5.64 -6.62
C SER A 48 -1.78 -5.19 -7.23
N ALA A 49 -1.89 -5.11 -8.55
CA ALA A 49 -3.12 -4.72 -9.25
C ALA A 49 -4.26 -5.75 -9.09
N VAL A 50 -3.94 -7.05 -9.02
CA VAL A 50 -4.95 -8.10 -8.75
C VAL A 50 -5.44 -7.99 -7.31
N ILE A 51 -4.54 -7.78 -6.36
CA ILE A 51 -4.91 -7.60 -4.94
C ILE A 51 -5.77 -6.34 -4.76
N GLU A 52 -5.62 -5.31 -5.59
CA GLU A 52 -6.44 -4.09 -5.57
C GLU A 52 -7.94 -4.35 -5.82
N CYS A 53 -8.31 -5.45 -6.47
CA CYS A 53 -9.71 -5.83 -6.62
C CYS A 53 -10.37 -6.11 -5.24
N CYS A 54 -9.59 -6.57 -4.25
CA CYS A 54 -10.09 -6.86 -2.91
C CYS A 54 -10.57 -5.60 -2.16
N PRO A 55 -9.76 -4.51 -2.03
CA PRO A 55 -10.23 -3.24 -1.48
C PRO A 55 -11.50 -2.69 -2.15
N ILE A 56 -11.60 -2.76 -3.48
CA ILE A 56 -12.80 -2.33 -4.20
C ILE A 56 -14.02 -3.10 -3.69
N ALA A 57 -13.96 -4.44 -3.72
CA ALA A 57 -15.05 -5.28 -3.23
C ALA A 57 -15.37 -4.99 -1.75
N LEU A 58 -14.34 -4.82 -0.92
CA LEU A 58 -14.47 -4.54 0.50
C LEU A 58 -15.14 -3.20 0.80
N ILE A 59 -14.88 -2.14 0.04
CA ILE A 59 -15.53 -0.83 0.21
C ILE A 59 -17.05 -0.97 0.05
N TRP A 60 -17.48 -1.75 -0.93
CA TRP A 60 -18.91 -1.99 -1.20
C TRP A 60 -19.54 -2.95 -0.19
N LEU A 61 -18.82 -3.98 0.23
CA LEU A 61 -19.32 -5.01 1.16
C LEU A 61 -19.31 -4.56 2.63
N ARG A 62 -18.31 -3.79 3.07
CA ARG A 62 -18.12 -3.40 4.48
C ARG A 62 -19.13 -2.35 4.96
N ILE A 63 -19.66 -1.55 4.06
CA ILE A 63 -20.60 -0.46 4.36
C ILE A 63 -22.01 -0.87 3.89
N ARG A 64 -22.39 -2.12 4.13
CA ARG A 64 -23.79 -2.59 4.05
C ARG A 64 -24.32 -2.63 5.48
N ARG A 65 -25.58 -2.24 5.71
CA ARG A 65 -26.22 -2.48 7.02
C ARG A 65 -26.28 -3.99 7.21
N PHE A 66 -25.46 -4.48 8.12
CA PHE A 66 -25.50 -5.85 8.58
C PHE A 66 -26.41 -5.91 9.79
N ASP A 67 -27.34 -6.87 9.82
CA ASP A 67 -28.08 -7.20 11.03
C ASP A 67 -27.14 -7.63 12.15
N ASP A 68 -27.57 -7.51 13.41
CA ASP A 68 -26.80 -7.89 14.61
C ASP A 68 -26.63 -9.42 14.79
N SER A 69 -26.78 -10.21 13.72
CA SER A 69 -26.60 -11.66 13.75
C SER A 69 -25.14 -12.07 13.94
N GLU A 70 -24.93 -13.20 14.64
CA GLU A 70 -23.62 -13.84 14.80
C GLU A 70 -22.88 -14.05 13.47
N HIS A 71 -23.62 -14.43 12.42
CA HIS A 71 -23.08 -14.62 11.07
C HIS A 71 -22.48 -13.33 10.48
N SER A 72 -23.15 -12.19 10.72
CA SER A 72 -22.67 -10.90 10.23
C SER A 72 -21.39 -10.46 10.94
N ARG A 73 -21.23 -10.82 12.23
CA ARG A 73 -20.02 -10.55 13.00
C ARG A 73 -18.80 -11.28 12.44
N HIS A 74 -18.94 -12.57 12.13
CA HIS A 74 -17.86 -13.34 11.51
C HIS A 74 -17.45 -12.77 10.14
N LEU A 75 -18.42 -12.32 9.34
CA LEU A 75 -18.13 -11.64 8.07
C LEU A 75 -17.40 -10.30 8.27
N LYS A 76 -17.81 -9.47 9.23
CA LYS A 76 -17.12 -8.21 9.58
C LYS A 76 -15.67 -8.45 10.00
N ILE A 77 -15.41 -9.49 10.78
CA ILE A 77 -14.06 -9.91 11.20
C ILE A 77 -13.24 -10.31 9.96
N ALA A 78 -13.76 -11.19 9.11
CA ALA A 78 -13.09 -11.64 7.90
C ALA A 78 -12.75 -10.48 6.94
N PHE A 79 -13.69 -9.56 6.72
CA PHE A 79 -13.47 -8.36 5.90
C PHE A 79 -12.41 -7.44 6.47
N THR A 80 -12.33 -7.32 7.79
CA THR A 80 -11.30 -6.50 8.45
C THR A 80 -9.91 -7.08 8.23
N HIS A 81 -9.75 -8.39 8.41
CA HIS A 81 -8.48 -9.07 8.12
C HIS A 81 -8.09 -9.00 6.64
N MET A 82 -9.03 -9.29 5.75
CA MET A 82 -8.80 -9.23 4.30
C MET A 82 -8.43 -7.82 3.85
N SER A 83 -9.06 -6.79 4.43
CA SER A 83 -8.75 -5.39 4.16
C SER A 83 -7.33 -5.01 4.60
N SER A 84 -6.95 -5.30 5.85
CA SER A 84 -5.60 -5.00 6.35
C SER A 84 -4.52 -5.76 5.56
N ALA A 85 -4.74 -7.04 5.27
CA ALA A 85 -3.79 -7.84 4.50
C ALA A 85 -3.64 -7.32 3.06
N SER A 86 -4.74 -6.93 2.41
CA SER A 86 -4.72 -6.40 1.04
C SER A 86 -3.97 -5.07 0.97
N PHE A 87 -4.27 -4.13 1.87
CA PHE A 87 -3.59 -2.82 1.88
C PHE A 87 -2.09 -2.95 2.13
N GLY A 88 -1.69 -3.72 3.15
CA GLY A 88 -0.28 -3.98 3.41
C GLY A 88 0.40 -4.65 2.22
N SER A 89 -0.26 -5.63 1.60
CA SER A 89 0.29 -6.31 0.44
C SER A 89 0.48 -5.37 -0.75
N ILE A 90 -0.49 -4.53 -1.09
CA ILE A 90 -0.36 -3.55 -2.17
C ILE A 90 0.85 -2.62 -1.94
N ILE A 91 0.98 -2.06 -0.74
CA ILE A 91 2.06 -1.11 -0.41
C ILE A 91 3.44 -1.78 -0.45
N TRP A 92 3.55 -3.04 -0.05
CA TRP A 92 4.86 -3.72 -0.05
C TRP A 92 5.21 -4.34 -1.41
N TRP A 93 4.24 -4.93 -2.12
CA TRP A 93 4.47 -5.50 -3.45
C TRP A 93 4.84 -4.44 -4.48
N SER A 94 4.25 -3.25 -4.38
CA SER A 94 4.63 -2.08 -5.16
C SER A 94 6.09 -1.66 -4.92
N ARG A 95 6.53 -1.56 -3.66
CA ARG A 95 7.92 -1.26 -3.30
C ARG A 95 8.90 -2.34 -3.78
N ILE A 96 8.50 -3.62 -3.69
CA ILE A 96 9.27 -4.74 -4.23
C ILE A 96 9.40 -4.61 -5.76
N SER A 97 8.32 -4.27 -6.47
CA SER A 97 8.36 -4.00 -7.92
C SER A 97 9.32 -2.86 -8.27
N LEU A 98 9.28 -1.75 -7.53
CA LEU A 98 10.23 -0.63 -7.69
C LEU A 98 11.68 -1.06 -7.42
N ALA A 99 11.92 -1.84 -6.36
CA ALA A 99 13.24 -2.34 -6.02
C ALA A 99 13.79 -3.29 -7.11
N LEU A 100 12.95 -4.18 -7.64
CA LEU A 100 13.28 -5.03 -8.79
C LEU A 100 13.60 -4.19 -10.02
N ALA A 101 12.84 -3.13 -10.30
CA ALA A 101 13.15 -2.22 -11.41
C ALA A 101 14.54 -1.56 -11.25
N LEU A 102 14.95 -1.22 -10.02
CA LEU A 102 16.30 -0.72 -9.73
C LEU A 102 17.39 -1.78 -9.94
N ILE A 103 17.13 -3.05 -9.58
CA ILE A 103 18.04 -4.17 -9.88
C ILE A 103 18.24 -4.30 -11.39
N ARG A 104 17.16 -4.24 -12.18
CA ARG A 104 17.21 -4.34 -13.65
C ARG A 104 18.10 -3.26 -14.28
N ILE A 105 18.01 -2.03 -13.76
CA ILE A 105 18.77 -0.88 -14.26
C ILE A 105 20.25 -0.96 -13.82
N THR A 106 20.56 -1.70 -12.76
CA THR A 106 21.91 -1.77 -12.21
C THR A 106 22.76 -2.83 -12.92
N PRO A 107 23.89 -2.44 -13.54
CA PRO A 107 24.75 -3.37 -14.25
C PRO A 107 25.32 -4.42 -13.29
N VAL A 108 25.51 -5.65 -13.78
CA VAL A 108 26.01 -6.79 -12.99
C VAL A 108 27.34 -6.49 -12.28
N TRP A 109 28.17 -5.64 -12.87
CA TRP A 109 29.52 -5.30 -12.40
C TRP A 109 29.55 -4.26 -11.28
N SER A 110 28.41 -3.66 -10.93
CA SER A 110 28.36 -2.62 -9.90
C SER A 110 28.38 -3.25 -8.50
N LYS A 111 29.30 -2.77 -7.64
CA LYS A 111 29.33 -3.10 -6.20
C LYS A 111 28.04 -2.75 -5.46
N VAL A 112 27.18 -1.93 -6.08
CA VAL A 112 25.90 -1.48 -5.52
C VAL A 112 24.79 -2.53 -5.71
N ARG A 113 24.88 -3.40 -6.72
CA ARG A 113 23.86 -4.41 -7.02
C ARG A 113 23.54 -5.36 -5.85
N PRO A 114 24.50 -5.94 -5.12
CA PRO A 114 24.18 -6.81 -3.97
C PRO A 114 23.41 -6.08 -2.87
N TRP A 115 23.65 -4.78 -2.66
CA TRP A 115 22.89 -3.98 -1.69
C TRP A 115 21.41 -3.86 -2.07
N ILE A 116 21.10 -3.60 -3.35
CA ILE A 116 19.71 -3.51 -3.82
C ILE A 116 19.00 -4.87 -3.69
N ILE A 117 19.70 -5.97 -3.99
CA ILE A 117 19.18 -7.33 -3.80
C ILE A 117 18.88 -7.56 -2.31
N GLY A 118 19.82 -7.21 -1.42
CA GLY A 118 19.65 -7.29 0.03
C GLY A 118 18.44 -6.49 0.52
N PHE A 119 18.26 -5.25 0.03
CA PHE A 119 17.08 -4.43 0.37
C PHE A 119 15.78 -5.04 -0.15
N THR A 120 15.78 -5.61 -1.36
CA THR A 120 14.59 -6.28 -1.92
C THR A 120 14.20 -7.49 -1.07
N CYS A 121 15.17 -8.31 -0.66
CA CYS A 121 14.94 -9.41 0.27
C CYS A 121 14.43 -8.90 1.63
N GLY A 122 15.01 -7.80 2.13
CA GLY A 122 14.56 -7.14 3.35
C GLY A 122 13.10 -6.68 3.29
N PHE A 123 12.66 -6.12 2.15
CA PHE A 123 11.26 -5.73 1.93
C PHE A 123 10.31 -6.93 1.93
N ILE A 124 10.71 -8.05 1.30
CA ILE A 124 9.90 -9.28 1.32
C ILE A 124 9.77 -9.82 2.75
N LEU A 125 10.87 -9.90 3.50
CA LEU A 125 10.85 -10.35 4.89
C LEU A 125 10.02 -9.43 5.78
N ASN A 126 10.13 -8.11 5.57
CA ASN A 126 9.34 -7.13 6.31
C ASN A 126 7.84 -7.28 6.02
N TRP A 127 7.45 -7.47 4.76
CA TRP A 127 6.07 -7.75 4.38
C TRP A 127 5.52 -8.99 5.09
N ILE A 128 6.27 -10.11 5.08
CA ILE A 128 5.87 -11.33 5.80
C ILE A 128 5.71 -11.06 7.29
N ALA A 129 6.66 -10.35 7.91
CA ALA A 129 6.61 -10.00 9.33
C ALA A 129 5.41 -9.11 9.67
N LEU A 130 5.05 -8.15 8.81
CA LEU A 130 3.89 -7.28 9.02
C LEU A 130 2.56 -8.03 8.86
N VAL A 131 2.43 -8.89 7.84
CA VAL A 131 1.23 -9.71 7.64
C VAL A 131 1.03 -10.66 8.83
N LEU A 132 2.10 -11.34 9.27
CA LEU A 132 2.05 -12.24 10.42
C LEU A 132 1.80 -11.46 11.72
N GLY A 133 2.52 -10.35 11.95
CA GLY A 133 2.37 -9.54 13.15
C GLY A 133 0.95 -8.99 13.29
N MET A 134 0.36 -8.51 12.19
CA MET A 134 -1.03 -8.06 12.17
C MET A 134 -1.99 -9.23 12.38
N GLY A 135 -1.78 -10.36 11.68
CA GLY A 135 -2.61 -11.55 11.83
C GLY A 135 -2.64 -12.08 13.27
N ILE A 136 -1.47 -12.23 13.89
CA ILE A 136 -1.30 -12.76 15.24
C ILE A 136 -1.89 -11.79 16.28
N THR A 137 -1.58 -10.50 16.20
CA THR A 137 -2.10 -9.52 17.19
C THR A 137 -3.62 -9.44 17.15
N CYS A 138 -4.21 -9.50 15.96
CA CYS A 138 -5.65 -9.50 15.78
C CYS A 138 -6.32 -10.83 16.18
N ALA A 139 -5.61 -11.96 16.07
CA ALA A 139 -6.12 -13.27 16.49
C ALA A 139 -6.06 -13.44 18.01
N VAL A 140 -5.01 -12.94 18.67
CA VAL A 140 -4.80 -13.08 20.12
C VAL A 140 -5.69 -12.12 20.91
N ASN A 141 -5.83 -10.88 20.45
CA ASN A 141 -6.70 -9.91 21.11
C ASN A 141 -8.09 -9.99 20.50
N THR A 142 -9.06 -10.65 21.16
CA THR A 142 -10.44 -10.75 20.67
C THR A 142 -11.35 -9.61 21.16
N ALA A 143 -10.85 -8.70 22.00
CA ALA A 143 -11.67 -7.64 22.61
C ALA A 143 -12.33 -6.72 21.56
N TRP A 144 -11.68 -6.51 20.42
CA TRP A 144 -12.22 -5.70 19.32
C TRP A 144 -13.40 -6.39 18.59
N GLN A 145 -13.58 -7.70 18.75
CA GLN A 145 -14.64 -8.45 18.08
C GLN A 145 -16.03 -8.22 18.70
N HIS A 146 -16.07 -7.80 19.98
CA HIS A 146 -17.32 -7.62 20.73
C HIS A 146 -17.84 -6.18 20.75
N VAL A 147 -17.13 -5.23 20.14
CA VAL A 147 -17.54 -3.82 20.10
C VAL A 147 -18.72 -3.64 19.14
N LYS A 148 -19.84 -3.09 19.62
CA LYS A 148 -20.99 -2.72 18.78
C LYS A 148 -20.67 -1.44 17.99
N ALA A 149 -20.01 -1.60 16.85
CA ALA A 149 -19.76 -0.54 15.88
C ALA A 149 -20.08 -1.01 14.46
N ASP A 150 -20.52 -0.09 13.61
CA ASP A 150 -20.77 -0.37 12.18
C ASP A 150 -19.49 -0.83 11.45
N ILE A 151 -18.33 -0.38 11.93
CA ILE A 151 -17.02 -0.70 11.36
C ILE A 151 -16.13 -1.29 12.46
N LEU A 152 -15.92 -2.61 12.41
CA LEU A 152 -14.90 -3.27 13.23
C LEU A 152 -13.52 -2.99 12.63
N ILE A 153 -12.57 -2.56 13.45
CA ILE A 153 -11.16 -2.42 13.07
C ILE A 153 -10.33 -3.05 14.17
N CYS A 154 -9.53 -4.05 13.79
CA CYS A 154 -8.49 -4.53 14.68
C CYS A 154 -7.43 -3.43 14.81
N ARG A 155 -7.23 -2.92 16.03
CA ARG A 155 -6.16 -1.98 16.35
C ARG A 155 -4.94 -2.80 16.77
N PRO A 156 -3.87 -2.85 15.96
CA PRO A 156 -2.65 -3.54 16.36
C PRO A 156 -2.02 -2.82 17.55
N SER A 157 -1.12 -3.52 18.25
CA SER A 157 -0.39 -2.93 19.36
C SER A 157 0.42 -1.71 18.91
N TYR A 158 0.62 -0.75 19.81
CA TYR A 158 1.34 0.49 19.51
C TYR A 158 2.72 0.22 18.88
N GLY A 159 3.43 -0.81 19.34
CA GLY A 159 4.73 -1.21 18.80
C GLY A 159 4.66 -1.68 17.35
N VAL A 160 3.64 -2.44 16.95
CA VAL A 160 3.46 -2.90 15.56
C VAL A 160 3.15 -1.72 14.65
N VAL A 161 2.29 -0.79 15.09
CA VAL A 161 1.99 0.41 14.29
C VAL A 161 3.24 1.27 14.11
N LEU A 162 3.97 1.55 15.20
CA LEU A 162 5.18 2.36 15.15
C LEU A 162 6.27 1.71 14.28
N GLY A 163 6.43 0.39 14.38
CA GLY A 163 7.33 -0.39 13.53
C GLY A 163 6.94 -0.33 12.05
N SER A 164 5.64 -0.46 11.75
CA SER A 164 5.13 -0.37 10.37
C SER A 164 5.34 1.01 9.76
N LEU A 165 5.10 2.09 10.51
CA LEU A 165 5.33 3.46 10.05
C LEU A 165 6.83 3.70 9.80
N SER A 166 7.68 3.28 10.74
CA SER A 166 9.13 3.45 10.63
C SER A 166 9.69 2.71 9.42
N THR A 167 9.27 1.46 9.21
CA THR A 167 9.71 0.63 8.07
C THR A 167 9.16 1.16 6.75
N ASN A 168 7.96 1.73 6.74
CA ASN A 168 7.43 2.44 5.57
C ASN A 168 8.33 3.65 5.21
N LEU A 169 8.61 4.53 6.16
CA LEU A 169 9.44 5.72 5.91
C LEU A 169 10.85 5.34 5.44
N ILE A 170 11.49 4.38 6.12
CA ILE A 170 12.83 3.89 5.76
C ILE A 170 12.82 3.31 4.33
N GLY A 171 11.80 2.52 3.99
CA GLY A 171 11.67 1.94 2.65
C GLY A 171 11.59 3.00 1.55
N ASP A 172 10.77 4.03 1.73
CA ASP A 172 10.62 5.12 0.74
C ASP A 172 11.88 5.98 0.64
N ILE A 173 12.52 6.30 1.78
CA ILE A 173 13.77 7.07 1.81
C ILE A 173 14.90 6.29 1.10
N LEU A 174 15.00 4.99 1.33
CA LEU A 174 16.00 4.15 0.65
C LEU A 174 15.76 4.10 -0.86
N LEU A 175 14.52 3.92 -1.31
CA LEU A 175 14.18 3.89 -2.75
C LEU A 175 14.41 5.26 -3.42
N ALA A 176 13.99 6.35 -2.77
CA ALA A 176 14.18 7.71 -3.25
C ALA A 176 15.68 8.08 -3.30
N GLY A 177 16.41 7.81 -2.22
CA GLY A 177 17.84 8.06 -2.11
C GLY A 177 18.64 7.28 -3.14
N PHE A 178 18.30 6.01 -3.36
CA PHE A 178 18.94 5.20 -4.38
C PHE A 178 18.70 5.74 -5.79
N SER A 179 17.46 6.14 -6.08
CA SER A 179 17.08 6.71 -7.37
C SER A 179 17.81 8.03 -7.64
N LEU A 180 17.93 8.90 -6.63
CA LEU A 180 18.70 10.14 -6.71
C LEU A 180 20.20 9.88 -6.93
N TYR A 181 20.80 9.00 -6.14
CA TYR A 181 22.21 8.62 -6.29
C TYR A 181 22.52 8.16 -7.72
N ARG A 182 21.65 7.33 -8.30
CA ARG A 182 21.78 6.86 -9.68
C ARG A 182 21.66 7.99 -10.70
N LEU A 183 20.75 8.94 -10.47
CA LEU A 183 20.52 10.06 -11.39
C LEU A 183 21.69 11.05 -11.39
N TRP A 184 22.38 11.20 -10.27
CA TRP A 184 23.47 12.17 -10.10
C TRP A 184 24.83 11.60 -10.49
N TYR A 185 25.10 10.33 -10.16
CA TYR A 185 26.46 9.77 -10.28
C TYR A 185 26.70 8.97 -11.57
N ILE A 186 25.64 8.55 -12.29
CA ILE A 186 25.77 7.67 -13.46
C ILE A 186 25.14 8.32 -14.69
N LYS A 187 25.89 8.39 -15.79
CA LYS A 187 25.35 8.77 -17.11
C LYS A 187 24.40 7.68 -17.61
N LEU A 188 23.11 7.84 -17.32
CA LEU A 188 22.04 6.92 -17.73
C LEU A 188 21.58 7.24 -19.17
N ARG A 189 21.17 6.19 -19.91
CA ARG A 189 20.48 6.39 -21.19
C ARG A 189 19.12 7.08 -20.94
N PRO A 190 18.58 7.86 -21.90
CA PRO A 190 17.33 8.61 -21.72
C PRO A 190 16.13 7.76 -21.27
N ALA A 191 16.04 6.51 -21.72
CA ALA A 191 14.99 5.57 -21.30
C ALA A 191 15.16 5.13 -19.83
N GLN A 192 16.39 4.87 -19.38
CA GLN A 192 16.67 4.50 -17.99
C GLN A 192 16.48 5.71 -17.06
N ARG A 193 16.83 6.92 -17.51
CA ARG A 193 16.62 8.15 -16.77
C ARG A 193 15.14 8.41 -16.49
N ARG A 194 14.27 8.19 -17.48
CA ARG A 194 12.80 8.28 -17.31
C ARG A 194 12.30 7.28 -16.26
N LEU A 195 12.77 6.04 -16.30
CA LEU A 195 12.38 5.04 -15.30
C LEU A 195 12.83 5.41 -13.88
N VAL A 196 14.07 5.88 -13.71
CA VAL A 196 14.59 6.33 -12.40
C VAL A 196 13.81 7.54 -11.86
N LEU A 197 13.45 8.49 -12.73
CA LEU A 197 12.60 9.63 -12.36
C LEU A 197 11.20 9.19 -11.92
N LEU A 198 10.61 8.19 -12.60
CA LEU A 198 9.34 7.61 -12.18
C LEU A 198 9.47 6.98 -10.80
N VAL A 199 10.46 6.11 -10.57
CA VAL A 199 10.69 5.49 -9.24
C VAL A 199 10.88 6.54 -8.15
N PHE A 200 11.64 7.60 -8.41
CA PHE A 200 11.83 8.71 -7.49
C PHE A 200 10.50 9.44 -7.20
N SER A 201 9.75 9.79 -8.24
CA SER A 201 8.45 10.46 -8.09
C SER A 201 7.46 9.60 -7.30
N THR A 202 7.38 8.29 -7.60
CA THR A 202 6.53 7.35 -6.85
C THR A 202 6.93 7.34 -5.38
N SER A 203 8.23 7.18 -5.08
CA SER A 203 8.74 7.08 -3.71
C SER A 203 8.49 8.35 -2.89
N VAL A 204 8.54 9.53 -3.52
CA VAL A 204 8.22 10.80 -2.86
C VAL A 204 6.71 10.92 -2.61
N LEU A 205 5.88 10.54 -3.59
CA LEU A 205 4.42 10.57 -3.43
C LEU A 205 3.95 9.59 -2.35
N THR A 206 4.52 8.37 -2.29
CA THR A 206 4.24 7.40 -1.24
C THR A 206 4.70 7.92 0.12
N LEU A 207 5.90 8.52 0.21
CA LEU A 207 6.40 9.11 1.44
C LEU A 207 5.45 10.21 1.97
N ILE A 208 5.02 11.13 1.11
CA ILE A 208 4.09 12.20 1.49
C ILE A 208 2.76 11.61 1.97
N ALA A 209 2.23 10.60 1.26
CA ALA A 209 0.99 9.94 1.64
C ALA A 209 1.13 9.20 2.99
N SER A 210 2.19 8.43 3.20
CA SER A 210 2.47 7.72 4.47
C SER A 210 2.63 8.69 5.64
N VAL A 211 3.31 9.82 5.45
CA VAL A 211 3.41 10.88 6.47
C VAL A 211 2.04 11.48 6.75
N GLY A 212 1.24 11.76 5.72
CA GLY A 212 -0.14 12.25 5.87
C GLY A 212 -1.01 11.29 6.68
N VAL A 213 -0.97 9.99 6.36
CA VAL A 213 -1.68 8.94 7.14
C VAL A 213 -1.16 8.89 8.58
N GLY A 214 0.15 9.01 8.79
CA GLY A 214 0.74 9.08 10.13
C GLY A 214 0.23 10.28 10.94
N ILE A 215 0.20 11.48 10.33
CA ILE A 215 -0.33 12.70 10.96
C ILE A 215 -1.82 12.54 11.27
N ILE A 216 -2.62 11.97 10.38
CA ILE A 216 -4.05 11.74 10.64
C ILE A 216 -4.27 10.70 11.75
N SER A 217 -3.40 9.68 11.82
CA SER A 217 -3.51 8.59 12.80
C SER A 217 -3.09 9.00 14.21
N TYR A 218 -2.06 9.84 14.33
CA TYR A 218 -1.41 10.19 15.60
C TYR A 218 -1.58 11.64 16.00
N GLY A 219 -1.74 12.53 15.04
CA GLY A 219 -2.14 13.89 15.31
C GLY A 219 -3.55 13.86 15.90
N ARG A 220 -3.75 14.56 17.00
CA ARG A 220 -5.11 14.84 17.55
C ARG A 220 -5.96 15.74 16.63
N VAL A 221 -5.65 15.73 15.34
CA VAL A 221 -6.24 16.57 14.29
C VAL A 221 -7.60 16.01 13.87
N ALA A 222 -7.78 14.69 13.94
CA ALA A 222 -9.02 14.01 13.57
C ALA A 222 -9.74 13.44 14.80
N GLU A 223 -10.42 14.30 15.55
CA GLU A 223 -11.33 13.90 16.63
C GLU A 223 -12.80 14.04 16.18
N GLY A 224 -13.59 12.99 16.34
CA GLY A 224 -15.03 12.97 16.02
C GLY A 224 -15.49 11.72 15.25
N PRO A 225 -16.80 11.55 15.04
CA PRO A 225 -17.38 10.38 14.37
C PRO A 225 -16.94 10.23 12.90
N GLY A 226 -16.58 11.34 12.23
CA GLY A 226 -16.03 11.31 10.87
C GLY A 226 -14.53 10.97 10.77
N ALA A 227 -13.79 10.94 11.88
CA ALA A 227 -12.34 10.74 11.87
C ALA A 227 -11.92 9.37 11.30
N LEU A 228 -12.66 8.32 11.65
CA LEU A 228 -12.43 6.97 11.15
C LEU A 228 -12.56 6.91 9.62
N LEU A 229 -13.56 7.61 9.10
CA LEU A 229 -13.84 7.66 7.68
C LEU A 229 -12.73 8.41 6.93
N VAL A 230 -12.24 9.52 7.48
CA VAL A 230 -11.09 10.28 6.94
C VAL A 230 -9.81 9.43 6.96
N TRP A 231 -9.58 8.66 8.02
CA TRP A 231 -8.44 7.76 8.10
C TRP A 231 -8.49 6.65 7.04
N VAL A 232 -9.65 6.01 6.88
CA VAL A 232 -9.87 5.01 5.81
C VAL A 232 -9.65 5.65 4.43
N MET A 233 -10.09 6.88 4.21
CA MET A 233 -9.86 7.59 2.94
C MET A 233 -8.39 7.82 2.66
N ALA A 234 -7.64 8.33 3.64
CA ALA A 234 -6.23 8.61 3.49
C ALA A 234 -5.45 7.34 3.08
N ILE A 235 -5.80 6.18 3.67
CA ILE A 235 -5.21 4.89 3.30
C ILE A 235 -5.56 4.50 1.86
N ASN A 236 -6.82 4.62 1.43
CA ASN A 236 -7.19 4.26 0.06
C ASN A 236 -6.53 5.16 -0.98
N ILE A 237 -6.34 6.44 -0.66
CA ILE A 237 -5.61 7.38 -1.50
C ILE A 237 -4.12 6.99 -1.60
N GLU A 238 -3.48 6.69 -0.47
CA GLU A 238 -2.09 6.20 -0.42
C GLU A 238 -1.91 4.95 -1.31
N VAL A 239 -2.81 3.98 -1.16
CA VAL A 239 -2.79 2.71 -1.89
C VAL A 239 -2.95 2.92 -3.40
N SER A 240 -3.94 3.74 -3.80
CA SER A 240 -4.19 4.03 -5.21
C SER A 240 -3.03 4.81 -5.85
N ASN A 241 -2.44 5.77 -5.12
CA ASN A 241 -1.26 6.50 -5.59
C ASN A 241 -0.07 5.57 -5.79
N THR A 242 0.10 4.60 -4.90
CA THR A 242 1.21 3.64 -4.97
C THR A 242 1.12 2.76 -6.22
N ILE A 243 -0.08 2.35 -6.61
CA ILE A 243 -0.31 1.52 -7.82
C ILE A 243 -0.26 2.35 -9.10
N CYS A 244 -0.90 3.52 -9.11
CA CYS A 244 -1.07 4.34 -10.31
C CYS A 244 0.28 4.73 -10.98
N VAL A 245 1.34 4.88 -10.17
CA VAL A 245 2.66 5.33 -10.64
C VAL A 245 3.60 4.15 -11.01
N ILE A 246 3.18 2.89 -10.79
CA ILE A 246 3.97 1.70 -11.13
C ILE A 246 3.90 1.32 -12.59
#